data_AF-A0A0P7MCQ4-F1
#
_entry.id   AF-A0A0P7MCQ4-F1
#
_cell.length_a   1.000
_cell.length_b   1.000
_cell.length_c   1.000
_cell.angle_alpha   90.00
_cell.angle_beta   90.00
_cell.angle_gamma   90.00
#
_symmetry.space_group_name_H-M   'P 1'
#
loop_
_entity.id
_entity.type
_entity.pdbx_description
1 polymer ?
#
loop_
_entity_poly.entity_id
_entity_poly.type
_entity_poly.pdbx_seq_one_letter_code
_entity_poly.pdbx_strand_id
1 'polypeptide(L)'
;MARSCVTDPRWRELVALYRYDWIAAADVLFGKTPTWQQDLIIESVQEQGSKTSVSSGHGTGKSDMTSIMIMLFIIMYPGARAIIVANKIQQVMTGIFKYIKINWATATSRFPWLADYFVLTETAFYEVTGWICPYISRHLLSLNPLLACCRRYSRGER
;
A
#
# COMPACT_ATOMS: atom_id res chain seq x y z
N MET A 1 -13.62 -18.71 -6.82
CA MET A 1 -13.95 -17.36 -6.30
C MET A 1 -12.67 -16.73 -5.79
N ALA A 2 -12.36 -15.50 -6.18
CA ALA A 2 -11.21 -14.81 -5.61
C ALA A 2 -11.48 -14.48 -4.13
N ARG A 3 -10.51 -14.79 -3.28
CA ARG A 3 -10.60 -14.58 -1.82
C ARG A 3 -10.29 -13.10 -1.52
N SER A 4 -11.12 -12.45 -0.69
CA SER A 4 -10.93 -11.04 -0.28
C SER A 4 -10.60 -10.93 1.20
N CYS A 5 -9.71 -10.01 1.56
CA CYS A 5 -9.34 -9.75 2.95
C CYS A 5 -10.57 -9.34 3.79
N VAL A 6 -11.56 -8.65 3.19
CA VAL A 6 -12.77 -8.19 3.88
C VAL A 6 -13.66 -9.32 4.42
N THR A 7 -13.45 -10.54 3.92
CA THR A 7 -14.18 -11.73 4.38
C THR A 7 -13.53 -12.40 5.59
N ASP A 8 -12.27 -12.06 5.91
CA ASP A 8 -11.56 -12.59 7.06
C ASP A 8 -11.89 -11.79 8.34
N PRO A 9 -12.36 -12.43 9.43
CA PRO A 9 -12.64 -11.73 10.68
C PRO A 9 -11.38 -11.07 11.29
N ARG A 10 -10.19 -11.65 11.10
CA ARG A 10 -8.91 -11.11 11.61
C ARG A 10 -8.57 -9.79 10.94
N TRP A 11 -8.89 -9.65 9.65
CA TRP A 11 -8.73 -8.39 8.94
C TRP A 11 -9.69 -7.32 9.47
N ARG A 12 -10.94 -7.70 9.76
CA ARG A 12 -11.93 -6.76 10.32
C ARG A 12 -11.50 -6.24 11.69
N GLU A 13 -10.95 -7.11 12.52
CA GLU A 13 -10.40 -6.75 13.82
C GLU A 13 -9.18 -5.81 13.67
N LEU A 14 -8.23 -6.17 12.80
CA LEU A 14 -7.08 -5.33 12.48
C LEU A 14 -7.50 -3.91 12.06
N VAL A 15 -8.48 -3.83 11.16
CA VAL A 15 -9.03 -2.57 10.67
C VAL A 15 -9.74 -1.78 11.77
N ALA A 16 -10.55 -2.45 12.59
CA ALA A 16 -11.29 -1.80 13.67
C ALA A 16 -10.35 -1.14 14.69
N LEU A 17 -9.19 -1.77 14.94
CA LEU A 17 -8.19 -1.25 15.87
C LEU A 17 -7.31 -0.16 15.26
N TYR A 18 -6.86 -0.32 14.01
CA TYR A 18 -5.71 0.41 13.51
C TYR A 18 -5.96 1.30 12.28
N ARG A 19 -7.16 1.30 11.70
CA ARG A 19 -7.44 2.10 10.48
C ARG A 19 -7.16 3.59 10.66
N TYR A 20 -7.40 4.12 11.86
CA TYR A 20 -7.25 5.53 12.21
C TYR A 20 -6.18 5.76 13.28
N ASP A 21 -5.32 4.77 13.51
CA ASP A 21 -4.16 4.88 14.39
C ASP A 21 -2.96 4.22 13.70
N TRP A 22 -2.42 4.92 12.71
CA TRP A 22 -1.30 4.41 11.90
C TRP A 22 0.02 4.36 12.69
N ILE A 23 0.13 5.11 13.78
CA ILE A 23 1.29 5.08 14.68
C ILE A 23 1.32 3.74 15.39
N ALA A 24 0.23 3.35 16.06
CA ALA A 24 0.14 2.04 16.69
C ALA A 24 0.23 0.89 15.66
N ALA A 25 -0.38 1.07 14.48
CA ALA A 25 -0.28 0.10 13.40
C ALA A 25 1.17 -0.12 12.94
N ALA A 26 2.00 0.93 12.94
CA ALA A 26 3.40 0.84 12.55
C ALA A 26 4.20 -0.11 13.47
N ASP A 27 3.97 -0.02 14.77
CA ASP A 27 4.58 -0.90 15.75
C ASP A 27 4.03 -2.33 15.65
N VAL A 28 2.70 -2.46 15.63
CA VAL A 28 2.04 -3.77 15.65
C VAL A 28 2.38 -4.60 14.41
N LEU A 29 2.21 -4.04 13.21
CA LEU A 29 2.44 -4.78 11.95
C LEU A 29 3.93 -4.87 11.58
N PHE A 30 4.72 -3.84 11.84
CA PHE A 30 6.09 -3.75 11.31
C PHE A 30 7.18 -3.73 12.39
N GLY A 31 6.82 -3.73 13.68
CA GLY A 31 7.77 -3.65 14.78
C GLY A 31 8.54 -2.33 14.81
N LYS A 32 7.92 -1.25 14.33
CA LYS A 32 8.56 0.07 14.16
C LYS A 32 7.79 1.12 14.92
N THR A 33 8.36 1.56 16.04
CA THR A 33 7.91 2.74 16.75
C THR A 33 8.41 3.99 16.00
N PRO A 34 7.52 4.81 15.43
CA PRO A 34 7.94 6.03 14.76
C PRO A 34 8.56 7.02 15.76
N THR A 35 9.41 7.93 15.26
CA THR A 35 9.87 9.07 16.05
C THR A 35 8.80 10.15 16.13
N TRP A 36 8.89 11.07 17.09
CA TRP A 36 7.95 12.19 17.19
C TRP A 36 7.82 13.02 15.88
N GLN A 37 8.89 13.13 15.09
CA GLN A 37 8.84 13.82 13.78
C GLN A 37 8.04 13.02 12.75
N GLN A 38 8.15 11.69 12.82
CA GLN A 38 7.41 10.78 11.95
C GLN A 38 5.94 10.70 12.38
N ASP A 39 5.64 10.77 13.68
CA ASP A 39 4.28 10.85 14.20
C ASP A 39 3.54 12.05 13.57
N LEU A 40 4.16 13.24 13.55
CA LEU A 40 3.57 14.42 12.90
C LEU A 40 3.23 14.20 11.41
N ILE A 41 4.06 13.42 10.71
CA ILE A 41 3.82 13.08 9.29
C ILE A 41 2.67 12.09 9.19
N ILE A 42 2.68 11.04 10.01
CA ILE A 42 1.66 9.98 10.02
C ILE A 42 0.29 10.57 10.38
N GLU A 43 0.22 11.36 11.45
CA GLU A 43 -0.99 12.04 11.90
C GLU A 43 -1.57 12.93 10.81
N SER A 44 -0.71 13.66 10.09
CA SER A 44 -1.16 14.49 8.99
C SER A 44 -1.65 13.67 7.79
N VAL A 45 -0.97 12.57 7.44
CA VAL A 45 -1.25 11.78 6.22
C VAL A 45 -2.45 10.85 6.39
N GLN A 46 -2.68 10.30 7.60
CA GLN A 46 -3.76 9.34 7.84
C GLN A 46 -5.17 9.95 7.69
N GLU A 47 -5.27 11.28 7.81
CA GLU A 47 -6.52 12.02 7.62
C GLU A 47 -7.05 11.91 6.18
N GLN A 48 -8.35 11.65 6.06
CA GLN A 48 -8.98 11.48 4.75
C GLN A 48 -8.95 12.79 3.94
N GLY A 49 -8.43 12.72 2.72
CA GLY A 49 -8.31 13.91 1.86
C GLY A 49 -7.13 14.83 2.21
N SER A 50 -6.23 14.38 3.08
CA SER A 50 -5.02 15.11 3.44
C SER A 50 -4.16 15.48 2.22
N LYS A 51 -3.49 16.63 2.33
CA LYS A 51 -2.48 17.10 1.39
C LYS A 51 -1.25 17.53 2.17
N THR A 52 -0.40 16.57 2.47
CA THR A 52 0.77 16.77 3.31
C THR A 52 2.02 16.98 2.46
N SER A 53 2.79 18.02 2.76
CA SER A 53 4.12 18.26 2.19
C SER A 53 5.15 18.22 3.29
N VAL A 54 6.27 17.52 3.04
CA VAL A 54 7.32 17.33 4.03
C VAL A 54 8.66 17.74 3.44
N SER A 55 9.34 18.67 4.10
CA SER A 55 10.74 18.98 3.82
C SER A 55 11.62 18.24 4.82
N SER A 56 12.56 17.43 4.32
CA SER A 56 13.43 16.61 5.17
C SER A 56 14.83 16.51 4.59
N GLY A 57 15.81 16.28 5.47
CA GLY A 57 17.19 16.01 5.10
C GLY A 57 17.41 14.62 4.48
N HIS A 58 18.65 14.34 4.10
CA HIS A 58 19.06 12.99 3.71
C HIS A 58 19.25 12.12 4.96
N GLY A 59 19.01 10.80 4.85
CA GLY A 59 19.26 9.84 5.93
C GLY A 59 18.21 9.77 7.06
N THR A 60 17.10 10.48 6.98
CA THR A 60 16.09 10.58 8.07
C THR A 60 15.05 9.44 8.10
N GLY A 61 15.29 8.33 7.42
CA GLY A 61 14.34 7.21 7.37
C GLY A 61 13.07 7.46 6.55
N LYS A 62 13.00 8.54 5.76
CA LYS A 62 11.80 8.94 5.00
C LYS A 62 11.20 7.82 4.14
N SER A 63 12.02 7.10 3.38
CA SER A 63 11.51 6.09 2.44
C SER A 63 10.93 4.87 3.14
N ASP A 64 11.46 4.54 4.32
CA ASP A 64 10.94 3.47 5.15
C ASP A 64 9.56 3.82 5.68
N MET A 65 9.42 5.01 6.27
CA MET A 65 8.13 5.52 6.75
C MET A 65 7.10 5.63 5.62
N THR A 66 7.50 6.13 4.46
CA THR A 66 6.64 6.16 3.26
C THR A 66 6.15 4.76 2.87
N SER A 67 7.01 3.73 2.97
CA SER A 67 6.57 2.36 2.66
C SER A 67 5.56 1.83 3.66
N ILE A 68 5.70 2.14 4.96
CA ILE A 68 4.73 1.77 6.00
C ILE A 68 3.38 2.42 5.73
N MET A 69 3.36 3.73 5.48
CA MET A 69 2.13 4.46 5.16
C MET A 69 1.41 3.89 3.93
N ILE A 70 2.16 3.58 2.86
CA ILE A 70 1.60 2.97 1.64
C ILE A 70 1.01 1.59 1.94
N MET A 71 1.73 0.75 2.70
CA MET A 71 1.25 -0.59 3.04
C MET A 71 0.02 -0.55 3.93
N LEU A 72 -0.01 0.31 4.96
CA LEU A 72 -1.19 0.52 5.81
C LEU A 72 -2.38 0.99 4.99
N PHE A 73 -2.18 1.95 4.08
CA PHE A 73 -3.25 2.42 3.20
C PHE A 73 -3.83 1.28 2.34
N ILE A 74 -2.98 0.45 1.72
CA ILE A 74 -3.43 -0.67 0.89
C ILE A 74 -4.10 -1.77 1.71
N ILE A 75 -3.60 -2.07 2.91
CA ILE A 75 -4.14 -3.13 3.77
C ILE A 75 -5.48 -2.72 4.40
N MET A 76 -5.61 -1.48 4.87
CA MET A 76 -6.77 -1.02 5.66
C MET A 76 -7.97 -0.60 4.80
N TYR A 77 -7.72 -0.28 3.52
CA TYR A 77 -8.71 0.23 2.58
C TYR A 77 -8.82 -0.71 1.36
N PRO A 78 -9.84 -1.57 1.29
CA PRO A 78 -10.04 -2.49 0.17
C PRO A 78 -10.13 -1.76 -1.17
N GLY A 79 -9.44 -2.27 -2.19
CA GLY A 79 -9.39 -1.65 -3.51
C GLY A 79 -8.58 -0.35 -3.60
N ALA A 80 -7.86 0.04 -2.54
CA ALA A 80 -7.00 1.21 -2.55
C ALA A 80 -5.85 1.07 -3.57
N ARG A 81 -5.43 2.22 -4.12
CA ARG A 81 -4.31 2.32 -5.05
C ARG A 81 -3.41 3.47 -4.63
N ALA A 82 -2.15 3.18 -4.36
CA ALA A 82 -1.12 4.18 -4.13
C ALA A 82 -0.30 4.38 -5.40
N ILE A 83 -0.19 5.63 -5.86
CA ILE A 83 0.62 6.00 -7.04
C ILE A 83 1.83 6.77 -6.53
N ILE A 84 3.02 6.27 -6.85
CA ILE A 84 4.29 6.91 -6.51
C ILE A 84 4.86 7.53 -7.78
N VAL A 85 5.19 8.81 -7.72
CA VAL A 85 5.79 9.55 -8.84
C VAL A 85 7.19 10.01 -8.45
N ALA A 86 8.15 9.83 -9.35
CA ALA A 86 9.50 10.36 -9.23
C ALA A 86 10.09 10.63 -10.61
N ASN A 87 11.14 11.45 -10.67
CA ASN A 87 11.82 11.77 -11.93
C ASN A 87 12.47 10.54 -12.59
N LYS A 88 12.96 9.59 -11.79
CA LYS A 88 13.54 8.32 -12.28
C LYS A 88 12.89 7.13 -11.57
N ILE A 89 12.44 6.13 -12.33
CA ILE A 89 11.84 4.91 -11.78
C ILE A 89 12.78 4.19 -10.81
N GLN A 90 14.10 4.23 -11.06
CA GLN A 90 15.08 3.64 -10.17
C GLN A 90 15.02 4.22 -8.75
N GLN A 91 14.68 5.50 -8.58
CA GLN A 91 14.53 6.12 -7.25
C GLN A 91 13.35 5.51 -6.48
N VAL A 92 12.27 5.15 -7.18
CA VAL A 92 11.11 4.48 -6.57
C VAL A 92 11.48 3.05 -6.17
N MET A 93 12.18 2.33 -7.05
CA MET A 93 12.57 0.94 -6.83
C MET A 93 13.57 0.80 -5.67
N THR A 94 14.65 1.58 -5.68
CA THR A 94 15.69 1.53 -4.65
C THR A 94 15.29 2.24 -3.37
N GLY A 95 14.48 3.30 -3.51
CA GLY A 95 14.03 4.14 -2.40
C GLY A 95 12.88 3.50 -1.64
N ILE A 96 11.79 3.11 -2.28
CA ILE A 96 10.53 2.73 -1.59
C ILE A 96 10.30 1.21 -1.65
N PHE A 97 10.42 0.59 -2.83
CA PHE A 97 10.16 -0.87 -2.95
C PHE A 97 11.14 -1.74 -2.16
N LYS A 98 12.38 -1.27 -1.96
CA LYS A 98 13.31 -1.88 -1.02
C LYS A 98 12.69 -2.03 0.38
N TYR A 99 12.10 -0.96 0.92
CA TYR A 99 11.51 -0.99 2.26
C TYR A 99 10.14 -1.68 2.29
N ILE A 100 9.35 -1.61 1.21
CA ILE A 100 8.13 -2.42 1.10
C ILE A 100 8.48 -3.91 1.26
N LYS A 101 9.55 -4.41 0.61
CA LYS A 101 9.99 -5.80 0.76
C LYS A 101 10.39 -6.15 2.20
N ILE A 102 11.15 -5.27 2.86
CA ILE A 102 11.60 -5.47 4.25
C ILE A 102 10.40 -5.46 5.22
N ASN A 103 9.52 -4.47 5.08
CA ASN A 103 8.35 -4.31 5.93
C ASN A 103 7.32 -5.40 5.68
N TRP A 104 7.17 -5.87 4.44
CA TRP A 104 6.30 -7.00 4.12
C TRP A 104 6.79 -8.31 4.74
N ALA A 105 8.09 -8.59 4.71
CA ALA A 105 8.65 -9.76 5.39
C ALA A 105 8.38 -9.72 6.91
N THR A 106 8.43 -8.53 7.51
CA THR A 106 8.12 -8.36 8.93
C THR A 106 6.62 -8.53 9.21
N ALA A 107 5.77 -7.93 8.37
CA ALA A 107 4.32 -8.04 8.50
C ALA A 107 3.83 -9.49 8.35
N THR A 108 4.37 -10.26 7.40
CA THR A 108 4.02 -11.68 7.24
C THR A 108 4.63 -12.58 8.30
N SER A 109 5.77 -12.19 8.90
CA SER A 109 6.28 -12.89 10.08
C SER A 109 5.36 -12.72 11.31
N ARG A 110 4.75 -11.55 11.47
CA ARG A 110 3.87 -11.23 12.61
C ARG A 110 2.42 -11.65 12.37
N PHE A 111 1.93 -11.47 11.15
CA PHE A 111 0.58 -11.79 10.70
C PHE A 111 0.64 -12.64 9.40
N PRO A 112 1.00 -13.93 9.50
CA PRO A 112 1.20 -14.79 8.32
C PRO A 112 0.00 -14.87 7.39
N TRP A 113 -1.21 -14.74 7.93
CA TRP A 113 -2.45 -14.79 7.16
C TRP A 113 -2.62 -13.65 6.16
N LEU A 114 -1.90 -12.52 6.30
CA LEU A 114 -1.94 -11.44 5.31
C LEU A 114 -1.45 -11.93 3.94
N ALA A 115 -0.54 -12.91 3.90
CA ALA A 115 -0.01 -13.46 2.66
C ALA A 115 -1.04 -14.22 1.82
N ASP A 116 -2.17 -14.63 2.43
CA ASP A 116 -3.28 -15.26 1.70
C ASP A 116 -4.08 -14.25 0.86
N TYR A 117 -3.91 -12.95 1.13
CA TYR A 117 -4.73 -11.87 0.56
C TYR A 117 -3.94 -10.83 -0.20
N PHE A 118 -2.66 -10.61 0.12
CA PHE A 118 -1.84 -9.57 -0.53
C PHE A 118 -0.62 -10.18 -1.21
N VAL A 119 -0.31 -9.66 -2.40
CA VAL A 119 0.83 -10.07 -3.22
C VAL A 119 1.79 -8.92 -3.36
N LEU A 120 3.06 -9.21 -3.09
CA LEU A 120 4.18 -8.34 -3.40
C LEU A 120 4.92 -8.88 -4.63
N THR A 121 5.03 -8.07 -5.67
CA THR A 121 5.88 -8.32 -6.83
C THR A 121 7.10 -7.41 -6.78
N GLU A 122 7.96 -7.46 -7.80
CA GLU A 122 9.09 -6.54 -7.89
C GLU A 122 8.67 -5.08 -7.97
N THR A 123 7.49 -4.79 -8.54
CA THR A 123 7.04 -3.45 -8.92
C THR A 123 5.65 -3.08 -8.39
N ALA A 124 4.96 -3.96 -7.67
CA ALA A 124 3.62 -3.70 -7.16
C ALA A 124 3.33 -4.44 -5.84
N PHE A 125 2.44 -3.86 -5.04
CA PHE A 125 1.86 -4.48 -3.85
C PHE A 125 0.33 -4.31 -3.91
N TYR A 126 -0.43 -5.40 -3.87
CA TYR A 126 -1.89 -5.36 -4.11
C TYR A 126 -2.63 -6.55 -3.48
N GLU A 127 -3.94 -6.40 -3.27
CA GLU A 127 -4.85 -7.46 -2.82
C GLU A 127 -5.25 -8.43 -3.97
N VAL A 128 -5.32 -9.73 -3.69
CA VAL A 128 -5.62 -10.83 -4.64
C VAL A 128 -7.08 -10.83 -5.11
N THR A 129 -7.93 -9.94 -4.62
CA THR A 129 -9.34 -9.86 -5.02
C THR A 129 -9.51 -9.67 -6.51
N GLY A 130 -9.90 -10.73 -7.20
CA GLY A 130 -10.94 -10.77 -8.24
C GLY A 130 -10.84 -9.76 -9.37
N TRP A 131 -9.71 -9.11 -9.59
CA TRP A 131 -9.42 -8.31 -10.76
C TRP A 131 -7.91 -8.15 -10.92
N ILE A 132 -7.35 -9.16 -11.58
CA ILE A 132 -6.09 -9.04 -12.28
C ILE A 132 -6.23 -7.90 -13.30
N CYS A 133 -5.53 -6.78 -13.09
CA CYS A 133 -4.92 -6.08 -14.22
C CYS A 133 -3.40 -6.19 -14.03
N PRO A 134 -2.73 -7.15 -14.71
CA PRO A 134 -1.35 -7.50 -14.44
C PRO A 134 -0.36 -6.67 -15.27
N TYR A 135 -0.81 -5.63 -15.98
CA TYR A 135 0.04 -4.95 -16.95
C TYR A 135 -0.47 -3.54 -17.31
N ILE A 136 -0.03 -2.50 -16.58
CA ILE A 136 0.12 -1.19 -17.25
C ILE A 136 1.53 -1.20 -17.82
N SER A 137 1.58 -1.59 -19.10
CA SER A 137 2.70 -1.44 -20.01
C SER A 137 3.37 -0.07 -19.86
N ARG A 138 4.68 -0.03 -20.13
CA ARG A 138 5.59 1.13 -20.09
C ARG A 138 5.22 2.33 -20.98
N HIS A 139 4.01 2.40 -21.54
CA HIS A 139 3.55 3.43 -22.46
C HIS A 139 2.11 3.91 -22.20
N LEU A 140 1.80 4.35 -20.97
CA LEU A 140 0.52 5.02 -20.69
C LEU A 140 0.71 6.28 -19.83
N LEU A 141 1.48 7.23 -20.38
CA LEU A 141 1.15 8.64 -20.18
C LEU A 141 -0.13 8.90 -21.01
N SER A 142 -1.22 9.33 -20.38
CA SER A 142 -2.51 9.75 -20.98
C SER A 142 -3.71 8.77 -20.96
N LEU A 143 -4.02 8.15 -19.81
CA LEU A 143 -5.42 7.76 -19.59
C LEU A 143 -5.97 8.36 -18.29
N ASN A 144 -6.94 9.25 -18.52
CA ASN A 144 -7.79 9.90 -17.53
C ASN A 144 -8.44 8.82 -16.61
N PRO A 145 -8.27 8.92 -15.27
CA PRO A 145 -8.79 7.93 -14.31
C PRO A 145 -10.29 7.66 -14.38
N LEU A 146 -11.07 8.52 -15.05
CA LEU A 146 -12.52 8.37 -15.23
C LEU A 146 -12.94 7.28 -16.23
N LEU A 147 -12.04 6.80 -17.11
CA LEU A 147 -12.35 5.76 -18.09
C LEU A 147 -12.03 4.33 -17.63
N ALA A 148 -11.47 4.16 -16.43
CA ALA A 148 -11.19 2.85 -15.84
C ALA A 148 -12.41 2.20 -15.14
N CYS A 149 -13.56 2.89 -15.14
CA CYS A 149 -14.84 2.29 -14.77
C CYS A 149 -15.51 1.73 -16.03
N CYS A 150 -15.90 0.45 -15.96
CA CYS A 150 -16.76 -0.25 -16.91
C CYS A 150 -16.12 -0.74 -18.22
N ARG A 151 -15.59 -1.98 -18.20
CA ARG A 151 -15.90 -2.97 -19.25
C ARG A 151 -15.76 -4.39 -18.69
N ARG A 152 -16.89 -5.03 -18.42
CA ARG A 152 -16.99 -6.50 -18.41
C ARG A 152 -16.56 -6.98 -19.79
N TYR A 153 -15.42 -7.65 -19.91
CA TYR A 153 -15.17 -8.48 -21.09
C TYR A 153 -16.01 -9.75 -20.94
N SER A 154 -17.21 -9.71 -21.53
CA SER A 154 -17.92 -10.93 -21.91
C SER A 154 -17.04 -11.66 -22.92
N ARG A 155 -16.62 -12.89 -22.57
CA ARG A 155 -16.05 -13.83 -23.54
C ARG A 155 -17.16 -14.25 -24.48
N GLY A 156 -17.16 -13.70 -25.70
CA GLY A 156 -17.84 -14.32 -26.83
C GLY A 156 -17.00 -15.49 -27.32
N GLU A 157 -17.56 -16.69 -27.24
CA GLU A 157 -17.11 -17.85 -28.00
C GLU A 157 -17.31 -17.58 -29.49
N ARG A 158 -16.25 -17.77 -30.29
CA ARG A 158 -16.22 -18.46 -31.59
C ARG A 158 -14.79 -18.52 -32.09
#